data_AF-A0AAE1EQ10-F1
#
_entry.id   AF-A0AAE1EQ10-F1
#
_cell.length_a   1.000
_cell.length_b   1.000
_cell.length_c   1.000
_cell.angle_alpha   90.00
_cell.angle_beta   90.00
_cell.angle_gamma   90.00
#
_symmetry.space_group_name_H-M   'P 1'
#
loop_
_entity.id
_entity.type
_entity.pdbx_description
1 polymer ?
#
loop_
_entity_poly.entity_id
_entity_poly.type
_entity_poly.pdbx_seq_one_letter_code
_entity_poly.pdbx_strand_id
1 'polypeptide(L)'
;ISVMVFTVVVLMAIVIQEGGVLVQARALDGPGKLERLLSALSLPQSDTQLTSGLSSSFDLLPEHPMEKRQVFDKSCKGVYSRSLFSKLDAVCDDCYNLYRKSHVSIMCKSNCYANDVFKQCLRELLLEDVLGEYVRAVQTVGK
;
A
#
# COMPACT_ATOMS: atom_id res chain seq x y z
N ILE A 1 22.61 17.77 -34.56
CA ILE A 1 21.41 18.24 -33.81
C ILE A 1 20.14 17.52 -34.28
N SER A 2 19.68 17.63 -35.53
CA SER A 2 18.44 16.98 -35.98
C SER A 2 18.39 15.46 -35.78
N VAL A 3 19.46 14.72 -36.10
CA VAL A 3 19.52 13.26 -35.90
C VAL A 3 19.42 12.86 -34.42
N MET A 4 20.03 13.64 -33.53
CA MET A 4 20.03 13.38 -32.08
C MET A 4 18.66 13.67 -31.47
N VAL A 5 18.00 14.76 -31.93
CA VAL A 5 16.63 15.09 -31.53
C VAL A 5 15.67 14.01 -32.02
N PHE A 6 15.83 13.53 -33.25
CA PHE A 6 14.99 12.47 -33.82
C PHE A 6 15.14 11.16 -33.05
N THR A 7 16.37 10.76 -32.70
CA THR A 7 16.61 9.56 -31.88
C THR A 7 16.00 9.68 -30.49
N VAL A 8 16.10 10.85 -29.84
CA VAL A 8 15.52 11.04 -28.49
C VAL A 8 14.00 11.01 -28.54
N VAL A 9 13.38 11.64 -29.55
CA VAL A 9 11.91 11.63 -29.72
C VAL A 9 11.40 10.20 -29.96
N VAL A 10 12.09 9.42 -30.78
CA VAL A 10 11.72 8.02 -31.05
C VAL A 10 11.85 7.17 -29.78
N LEU A 11 12.93 7.32 -29.01
CA LEU A 11 13.10 6.58 -27.75
C LEU A 11 12.03 6.95 -26.71
N MET A 12 11.67 8.23 -26.59
CA MET A 12 10.61 8.68 -25.69
C MET A 12 9.24 8.16 -26.12
N ALA A 13 8.95 8.10 -27.43
CA ALA A 13 7.71 7.53 -27.94
C ALA A 13 7.59 6.02 -27.63
N ILE A 14 8.68 5.27 -27.78
CA ILE A 14 8.72 3.83 -27.46
C ILE A 14 8.45 3.59 -25.96
N VAL A 15 9.02 4.41 -25.07
CA VAL A 15 8.80 4.29 -23.61
C VAL A 15 7.35 4.56 -23.21
N ILE A 16 6.60 5.36 -23.98
CA ILE A 16 5.19 5.69 -23.68
C ILE A 16 4.23 4.55 -24.09
N GLN A 17 4.63 3.65 -25.00
CA GLN A 17 3.75 2.58 -25.49
C GLN A 17 3.62 1.37 -24.54
N GLU A 18 4.49 1.22 -23.54
CA GLU A 18 4.43 0.11 -22.56
C GLU A 18 3.42 0.34 -21.41
N GLY A 19 2.55 1.35 -21.52
CA GLY A 19 1.55 1.69 -20.48
C GLY A 19 0.19 0.98 -20.59
N GLY A 20 -0.01 0.11 -21.57
CA GLY A 20 -1.30 -0.52 -21.86
C GLY A 20 -1.47 -1.92 -21.26
N VAL A 21 -1.59 -2.05 -19.95
CA VAL A 21 -2.08 -3.32 -19.35
C VAL A 21 -3.59 -3.39 -19.55
N LEU A 22 -4.06 -4.22 -20.48
CA LEU A 22 -5.47 -4.53 -20.68
C LEU A 22 -5.98 -5.35 -19.49
N VAL A 23 -6.58 -4.70 -18.49
CA VAL A 23 -7.29 -5.39 -17.39
C VAL A 23 -8.66 -5.83 -17.89
N GLN A 24 -8.85 -7.14 -18.03
CA GLN A 24 -10.15 -7.72 -18.35
C GLN A 24 -10.92 -8.02 -17.05
N ALA A 25 -11.81 -7.10 -16.66
CA ALA A 25 -12.72 -7.32 -15.54
C ALA A 25 -13.83 -8.30 -15.98
N ARG A 26 -14.02 -9.38 -15.23
CA ARG A 26 -15.24 -10.22 -15.33
C ARG A 26 -16.24 -9.72 -14.29
N ALA A 27 -17.37 -9.18 -14.77
CA ALA A 27 -18.51 -8.87 -13.92
C ALA A 27 -19.22 -10.19 -13.53
N LEU A 28 -19.43 -10.41 -12.23
CA LEU A 28 -20.35 -11.44 -11.74
C LEU A 28 -21.73 -10.83 -11.65
N ASP A 29 -22.57 -11.12 -12.63
CA ASP A 29 -24.00 -10.85 -12.62
C ASP A 29 -24.70 -11.86 -11.70
N GLY A 30 -25.41 -11.39 -10.68
CA GLY A 30 -26.06 -12.26 -9.71
C GLY A 30 -27.08 -11.54 -8.83
N PRO A 31 -28.35 -11.41 -9.26
CA PRO A 31 -29.40 -10.66 -8.55
C PRO A 31 -29.93 -11.32 -7.26
N GLY A 32 -29.34 -12.42 -6.77
CA GLY A 32 -29.89 -13.19 -5.63
C GLY A 32 -29.36 -12.83 -4.24
N LYS A 33 -28.35 -11.93 -4.13
CA LYS A 33 -27.64 -11.70 -2.85
C LYS A 33 -28.19 -10.53 -2.01
N LEU A 34 -29.04 -9.68 -2.60
CA LEU A 34 -29.60 -8.51 -1.91
C LEU A 34 -30.78 -8.88 -0.98
N GLU A 35 -31.60 -9.86 -1.35
CA GLU A 35 -32.74 -10.34 -0.54
C GLU A 35 -32.32 -10.92 0.82
N ARG A 36 -31.11 -11.51 0.87
CA ARG A 36 -30.54 -12.05 2.13
C ARG A 36 -30.04 -10.97 3.08
N LEU A 37 -29.61 -9.82 2.56
CA LEU A 37 -29.22 -8.68 3.39
C LEU A 37 -30.45 -8.00 3.99
N LEU A 38 -31.57 -7.94 3.25
CA LEU A 38 -32.82 -7.37 3.76
C LEU A 38 -33.48 -8.26 4.82
N SER A 39 -33.43 -9.59 4.67
CA SER A 39 -33.99 -10.53 5.66
C SER A 39 -33.22 -10.56 7.00
N ALA A 40 -31.98 -10.05 7.03
CA ALA A 40 -31.19 -9.93 8.25
C ALA A 40 -31.52 -8.66 9.07
N LEU A 41 -32.29 -7.72 8.50
CA LEU A 41 -32.63 -6.44 9.13
C LEU A 41 -34.03 -6.47 9.79
N SER A 42 -34.83 -7.52 9.64
CA SER A 42 -36.17 -7.62 10.23
C SER A 42 -36.18 -8.22 11.65
N LEU A 43 -35.85 -7.35 12.63
CA LEU A 43 -36.35 -7.10 14.01
C LEU A 43 -36.86 -8.26 14.93
N PRO A 44 -36.78 -8.10 16.28
CA PRO A 44 -37.86 -7.37 16.97
C PRO A 44 -37.44 -6.44 18.14
N GLN A 45 -38.07 -5.25 18.11
CA GLN A 45 -38.59 -4.38 19.17
C GLN A 45 -38.00 -4.45 20.60
N SER A 46 -37.71 -3.28 21.18
CA SER A 46 -38.20 -2.93 22.53
C SER A 46 -38.12 -1.42 22.75
N ASP A 47 -39.16 -0.92 23.42
CA ASP A 47 -39.67 0.44 23.46
C ASP A 47 -38.78 1.49 24.17
N THR A 48 -39.20 2.75 23.99
CA THR A 48 -39.36 3.80 25.04
C THR A 48 -38.46 5.04 24.93
N GLN A 49 -39.11 6.12 24.48
CA GLN A 49 -38.98 7.54 24.88
C GLN A 49 -37.69 8.35 24.61
N LEU A 50 -37.92 9.43 23.86
CA LEU A 50 -37.04 10.56 23.59
C LEU A 50 -37.04 11.54 24.77
N THR A 51 -35.92 11.69 25.49
CA THR A 51 -35.55 12.95 26.16
C THR A 51 -34.02 13.10 26.22
N SER A 52 -33.56 14.26 25.72
CA SER A 52 -32.31 14.97 26.04
C SER A 52 -30.95 14.30 25.80
N GLY A 53 -30.20 14.85 24.82
CA GLY A 53 -28.74 14.81 24.79
C GLY A 53 -28.14 14.27 23.49
N LEU A 54 -28.05 15.11 22.45
CA LEU A 54 -27.25 14.80 21.26
C LEU A 54 -25.76 15.05 21.57
N SER A 55 -25.19 14.18 22.41
CA SER A 55 -23.75 14.00 22.50
C SER A 55 -23.40 12.86 21.56
N SER A 56 -22.66 13.20 20.51
CA SER A 56 -22.20 12.35 19.41
C SER A 56 -21.68 10.99 19.88
N SER A 57 -22.55 9.98 19.87
CA SER A 57 -22.21 8.58 20.04
C SER A 57 -21.80 8.00 18.68
N PHE A 58 -20.59 8.31 18.23
CA PHE A 58 -19.92 7.63 17.11
C PHE A 58 -18.48 7.21 17.45
N ASP A 59 -18.14 7.11 18.74
CA ASP A 59 -16.81 6.71 19.24
C ASP A 59 -16.74 5.25 19.69
N LEU A 60 -17.47 4.35 19.02
CA LEU A 60 -17.40 2.90 19.27
C LEU A 60 -17.38 2.07 17.97
N LEU A 61 -16.71 2.54 16.93
CA LEU A 61 -16.18 1.61 15.93
C LEU A 61 -14.74 1.31 16.33
N PRO A 62 -14.39 0.07 16.69
CA PRO A 62 -13.01 -0.34 16.70
C PRO A 62 -12.51 -0.13 15.27
N GLU A 63 -11.70 0.91 15.07
CA GLU A 63 -10.75 0.97 13.96
C GLU A 63 -9.86 -0.26 14.11
N HIS A 64 -10.34 -1.41 13.63
CA HIS A 64 -9.49 -2.54 13.39
C HIS A 64 -8.47 -2.02 12.37
N PRO A 65 -7.18 -1.94 12.74
CA PRO A 65 -6.15 -1.68 11.75
C PRO A 65 -6.38 -2.75 10.70
N MET A 66 -6.73 -2.33 9.49
CA MET A 66 -6.73 -3.22 8.35
C MET A 66 -5.27 -3.60 8.17
N GLU A 67 -4.83 -4.64 8.90
CA GLU A 67 -3.56 -5.31 8.69
C GLU A 67 -3.68 -5.89 7.31
N LYS A 68 -3.34 -5.07 6.31
CA LYS A 68 -3.26 -5.44 4.93
C LYS A 68 -2.34 -6.64 4.93
N ARG A 69 -2.89 -7.84 4.76
CA ARG A 69 -2.10 -9.07 4.79
C ARG A 69 -1.14 -8.99 3.63
N GLN A 70 0.05 -8.47 3.89
CA GLN A 70 1.04 -8.27 2.85
C GLN A 70 1.50 -9.66 2.47
N VAL A 71 1.29 -10.01 1.20
CA VAL A 71 1.85 -11.21 0.60
C VAL A 71 3.33 -10.93 0.47
N PHE A 72 4.10 -11.31 1.49
CA PHE A 72 5.54 -11.20 1.45
C PHE A 72 6.07 -12.16 0.39
N ASP A 73 6.97 -11.65 -0.44
CA ASP A 73 7.68 -12.48 -1.38
C ASP A 73 8.58 -13.44 -0.59
N LYS A 74 8.41 -14.75 -0.82
CA LYS A 74 9.20 -15.80 -0.18
C LYS A 74 10.68 -15.73 -0.60
N SER A 75 11.01 -14.87 -1.56
CA SER A 75 12.37 -14.67 -2.07
C SER A 75 13.31 -14.02 -1.06
N CYS A 76 12.80 -13.35 -0.02
CA CYS A 76 13.64 -12.86 1.07
C CYS A 76 14.07 -14.02 1.98
N LYS A 77 15.22 -14.62 1.65
CA LYS A 77 15.78 -15.83 2.28
C LYS A 77 16.44 -15.58 3.65
N GLY A 78 16.49 -14.32 4.10
CA GLY A 78 17.07 -13.91 5.38
C GLY A 78 16.19 -14.18 6.62
N VAL A 79 16.55 -13.58 7.74
CA VAL A 79 15.82 -13.74 9.01
C VAL A 79 14.47 -13.03 8.92
N TYR A 80 13.38 -13.79 9.02
CA TYR A 80 12.03 -13.25 9.04
C TYR A 80 11.63 -12.80 10.46
N SER A 81 11.85 -11.53 10.78
CA SER A 81 11.34 -10.92 12.01
C SER A 81 10.27 -9.88 11.70
N ARG A 82 9.05 -10.12 12.19
CA ARG A 82 7.86 -9.30 11.89
C ARG A 82 8.05 -7.82 12.23
N SER A 83 8.75 -7.54 13.33
CA SER A 83 9.08 -6.18 13.78
C SER A 83 10.07 -5.44 12.85
N LEU A 84 10.99 -6.16 12.21
CA LEU A 84 11.98 -5.57 11.31
C LEU A 84 11.32 -5.20 9.98
N PHE A 85 10.50 -6.09 9.43
CA PHE A 85 9.68 -5.80 8.25
C PHE A 85 8.70 -4.65 8.50
N SER A 86 8.08 -4.58 9.68
CA SER A 86 7.19 -3.46 10.02
C SER A 86 7.91 -2.10 10.03
N LYS A 87 9.15 -2.04 10.55
CA LYS A 87 9.97 -0.83 10.48
C LYS A 87 10.33 -0.43 9.04
N LEU A 88 10.71 -1.41 8.21
CA LEU A 88 11.06 -1.16 6.81
C LEU A 88 9.83 -0.73 5.98
N ASP A 89 8.67 -1.33 6.26
CA ASP A 89 7.40 -0.97 5.64
C ASP A 89 6.97 0.45 5.99
N ALA A 90 7.12 0.88 7.25
CA ALA A 90 6.80 2.23 7.68
C ALA A 90 7.55 3.28 6.84
N VAL A 91 8.84 3.07 6.58
CA VAL A 91 9.64 3.97 5.71
C VAL A 91 9.06 4.03 4.29
N CYS A 92 8.68 2.88 3.72
CA CYS A 92 8.09 2.85 2.39
C CYS A 92 6.71 3.53 2.34
N ASP A 93 5.92 3.44 3.40
CA ASP A 93 4.61 4.06 3.50
C ASP A 93 4.72 5.59 3.71
N ASP A 94 5.67 6.04 4.54
CA ASP A 94 5.98 7.45 4.73
C ASP A 94 6.51 8.09 3.43
N CYS A 95 7.36 7.38 2.70
CA CYS A 95 7.83 7.82 1.39
C CYS A 95 6.72 7.84 0.34
N TYR A 96 5.79 6.88 0.38
CA TYR A 96 4.59 6.92 -0.44
C TYR A 96 3.74 8.15 -0.13
N ASN A 97 3.57 8.52 1.14
CA ASN A 97 2.80 9.71 1.54
C ASN A 97 3.44 11.01 1.03
N LEU A 98 4.76 11.06 0.94
CA LEU A 98 5.51 12.21 0.45
C LEU A 98 5.28 12.46 -1.05
N TYR A 99 5.35 11.41 -1.88
CA TYR A 99 5.18 11.54 -3.33
C TYR A 99 3.77 11.27 -3.86
N ARG A 100 2.88 10.69 -3.04
CA ARG A 100 1.53 10.22 -3.40
C ARG A 100 1.47 9.32 -4.65
N LYS A 101 2.53 8.54 -4.89
CA LYS A 101 2.66 7.65 -6.06
C LYS A 101 2.65 6.19 -5.62
N SER A 102 1.59 5.45 -5.99
CA SER A 102 1.41 4.04 -5.60
C SER A 102 2.56 3.12 -6.02
N HIS A 103 3.21 3.42 -7.14
CA HIS A 103 4.37 2.69 -7.64
C HIS A 103 5.57 2.73 -6.69
N VAL A 104 5.73 3.81 -5.91
CA VAL A 104 6.86 3.96 -4.96
C VAL A 104 6.76 2.92 -3.86
N SER A 105 5.57 2.69 -3.30
CA SER A 105 5.37 1.69 -2.24
C SER A 105 5.73 0.28 -2.73
N ILE A 106 5.36 -0.06 -3.97
CA ILE A 106 5.65 -1.37 -4.57
C ILE A 106 7.16 -1.53 -4.81
N MET A 107 7.79 -0.54 -5.46
CA MET A 107 9.22 -0.58 -5.77
C MET A 107 10.09 -0.53 -4.52
N CYS A 108 9.67 0.21 -3.50
CA CYS A 108 10.39 0.32 -2.23
C CYS A 108 10.51 -1.03 -1.51
N LYS A 109 9.46 -1.86 -1.56
CA LYS A 109 9.44 -3.20 -0.96
C LYS A 109 10.11 -4.28 -1.83
N SER A 110 10.45 -3.96 -3.09
CA SER A 110 11.08 -4.90 -4.01
C SER A 110 12.48 -5.30 -3.56
N ASN A 111 12.94 -6.49 -4.00
CA ASN A 111 14.28 -7.01 -3.68
C ASN A 111 14.64 -6.94 -2.19
N CYS A 112 13.67 -7.22 -1.31
CA CYS A 112 13.87 -7.19 0.14
C CYS A 112 14.39 -5.83 0.64
N TYR A 113 13.86 -4.73 0.09
CA TYR A 113 14.26 -3.36 0.39
C TYR A 113 15.72 -3.02 -0.05
N ALA A 114 16.42 -3.93 -0.71
CA ALA A 114 17.77 -3.74 -1.26
C ALA A 114 17.70 -3.12 -2.66
N ASN A 115 17.07 -1.96 -2.77
CA ASN A 115 16.94 -1.19 -4.01
C ASN A 115 17.28 0.28 -3.77
N ASP A 116 17.51 1.03 -4.85
CA ASP A 116 17.90 2.44 -4.74
C ASP A 116 16.73 3.36 -4.36
N VAL A 117 15.48 2.93 -4.62
CA VAL A 117 14.27 3.67 -4.22
C VAL A 117 14.19 3.76 -2.70
N PHE A 118 14.45 2.67 -1.98
CA PHE A 118 14.49 2.64 -0.52
C PHE A 118 15.56 3.58 0.05
N LYS A 119 16.77 3.58 -0.53
CA LYS A 119 17.85 4.52 -0.14
C LYS A 119 17.47 5.97 -0.40
N GLN A 120 16.80 6.23 -1.52
CA GLN A 120 16.31 7.57 -1.83
C GLN A 120 15.25 8.02 -0.81
N CYS A 121 14.28 7.16 -0.50
CA CYS A 121 13.28 7.42 0.53
C CYS A 121 13.93 7.77 1.88
N LEU A 122 14.93 7.02 2.33
CA LEU A 122 15.63 7.31 3.59
C LEU A 122 16.28 8.70 3.61
N ARG A 123 16.83 9.17 2.49
CA ARG A 123 17.38 10.53 2.36
C ARG A 123 16.29 11.59 2.37
N GLU A 124 15.21 11.38 1.64
CA GLU A 124 14.09 12.33 1.52
C GLU A 124 13.31 12.48 2.83
N LEU A 125 13.27 11.44 3.67
CA LEU A 125 12.70 11.50 5.01
C LEU A 125 13.69 12.05 6.06
N LEU A 126 14.92 12.42 5.67
CA LEU A 126 15.99 12.90 6.56
C LEU A 126 16.37 11.89 7.66
N LEU A 127 16.32 10.58 7.37
CA LEU A 127 16.73 9.50 8.29
C LEU A 127 18.23 9.16 8.15
N GLU A 128 19.06 10.12 7.74
CA GLU A 128 20.47 9.90 7.41
C GLU A 128 21.30 9.45 8.64
N ASP A 129 21.00 9.97 9.82
CA ASP A 129 21.68 9.63 11.08
C ASP A 129 21.48 8.15 11.49
N VAL A 130 20.35 7.56 11.09
CA VAL A 130 19.98 6.17 11.37
C VAL A 130 20.12 5.25 10.15
N LEU A 131 20.61 5.78 9.03
CA LEU A 131 20.77 5.05 7.76
C LEU A 131 21.58 3.75 7.96
N GLY A 132 22.63 3.80 8.79
CA GLY A 132 23.47 2.64 9.09
C GLY A 132 22.74 1.51 9.83
N GLU A 133 21.67 1.80 10.58
CA GLU A 133 20.81 0.77 11.18
C GLU A 133 19.94 0.11 10.12
N TYR A 134 19.31 0.92 9.26
CA TYR A 134 18.46 0.41 8.17
C TYR A 134 19.24 -0.43 7.17
N VAL A 135 20.46 -0.04 6.80
CA VAL A 135 21.32 -0.83 5.89
C VAL A 135 21.62 -2.22 6.47
N ARG A 136 21.93 -2.30 7.77
CA ARG A 136 22.14 -3.59 8.46
C ARG A 136 20.86 -4.42 8.53
N ALA A 137 19.72 -3.77 8.75
CA ALA A 137 18.41 -4.41 8.76
C ALA A 137 18.08 -5.03 7.39
N VAL A 138 18.27 -4.28 6.30
CA VAL A 138 18.08 -4.75 4.91
C VAL A 138 18.99 -5.95 4.60
N GLN A 139 20.25 -5.90 5.02
CA GLN A 139 21.19 -7.01 4.81
C GLN A 139 20.84 -8.27 5.62
N THR A 140 20.06 -8.13 6.68
CA THR A 140 19.57 -9.25 7.49
C THR A 140 18.38 -9.97 6.83
N VAL A 141 17.55 -9.24 6.08
CA VAL A 141 16.37 -9.79 5.38
C VAL A 141 16.68 -10.31 3.97
N GLY A 142 17.67 -9.73 3.27
CA GLY A 142 18.05 -10.08 1.89
C GLY A 142 19.35 -10.87 1.76
N LYS A 143 19.50 -11.99 2.50
CA LYS A 143 20.63 -12.93 2.34
C LYS A 143 20.40 -13.98 1.26
#